data_AF-A0A9E4L3M9-F1
#
_entry.id   AF-A0A9E4L3M9-F1
#
_cell.length_a   1.000
_cell.length_b   1.000
_cell.length_c   1.000
_cell.angle_alpha   90.00
_cell.angle_beta   90.00
_cell.angle_gamma   90.00
#
_symmetry.space_group_name_H-M   'P 1'
#
loop_
_entity.id
_entity.type
_entity.pdbx_description
1 polymer ?
#
loop_
_entity_poly.entity_id
_entity_poly.type
_entity_poly.pdbx_seq_one_letter_code
_entity_poly.pdbx_strand_id
1 'polypeptide(L)' 'MAPPETVEVDGDRVACDGGGADGHPRVFLSLRAGGSTVCPYCGRRFVRRPD' A
#
# COMPACT_ATOMS: atom_id res chain seq x y z
N MET A 1 -7.17 -2.73 -18.35
CA MET A 1 -6.27 -2.83 -17.18
C MET A 1 -6.45 -1.54 -16.39
N ALA A 2 -7.10 -1.61 -15.22
CA ALA A 2 -7.28 -0.42 -14.39
C ALA A 2 -5.91 0.00 -13.81
N PRO A 3 -5.58 1.30 -13.76
CA PRO A 3 -4.37 1.74 -13.11
C PRO A 3 -4.38 1.33 -11.63
N PRO A 4 -3.21 0.99 -11.06
CA PRO A 4 -3.13 0.64 -9.64
C PRO A 4 -3.57 1.83 -8.79
N GLU A 5 -4.56 1.59 -7.92
CA GLU A 5 -5.04 2.59 -6.98
C GLU A 5 -3.88 3.04 -6.08
N THR A 6 -3.63 4.36 -6.05
CA THR A 6 -2.55 4.96 -5.27
C THR A 6 -3.12 5.53 -3.97
N VAL A 7 -2.54 5.11 -2.84
CA VAL A 7 -2.95 5.51 -1.49
C VAL A 7 -1.79 6.25 -0.83
N GLU A 8 -2.05 7.47 -0.39
CA GLU A 8 -1.09 8.25 0.40
C GLU A 8 -1.13 7.85 1.86
N VAL A 9 0.04 7.69 2.48
CA VAL A 9 0.16 7.31 3.90
C VAL A 9 1.12 8.22 4.64
N ASP A 10 0.80 8.48 5.90
CA ASP A 10 1.67 9.19 6.82
C ASP A 10 2.62 8.17 7.49
N GLY A 11 3.88 8.13 7.01
CA GLY A 11 4.95 7.32 7.59
C GLY A 11 5.53 6.23 6.68
N ASP A 12 6.54 5.52 7.19
CA ASP A 12 7.31 4.54 6.42
C ASP A 12 6.76 3.11 6.45
N ARG A 13 5.62 2.89 7.11
CA ARG A 13 5.00 1.57 7.25
C ARG A 13 3.51 1.68 7.02
N VAL A 14 2.96 0.75 6.24
CA VAL A 14 1.52 0.66 5.99
C VAL A 14 1.03 -0.75 6.27
N ALA A 15 -0.15 -0.85 6.87
CA ALA A 15 -0.90 -2.09 6.95
C ALA A 15 -1.89 -2.13 5.78
N CYS A 16 -1.78 -3.16 4.93
CA CYS A 16 -2.73 -3.40 3.86
C CYS A 16 -3.57 -4.63 4.21
N ASP A 17 -4.88 -4.45 4.29
CA ASP A 17 -5.91 -5.44 4.61
C ASP A 17 -6.72 -5.89 3.39
N GLY A 18 -6.34 -5.46 2.19
CA GLY A 18 -6.97 -5.88 0.94
C GLY A 18 -8.39 -5.35 0.69
N GLY A 19 -8.93 -4.47 1.55
CA GLY A 19 -10.22 -3.82 1.31
C GLY A 19 -11.46 -4.61 1.73
N GLY A 20 -11.33 -5.60 2.63
CA GLY A 20 -12.47 -6.30 3.24
C GLY A 20 -12.63 -7.76 2.78
N ALA A 21 -13.87 -8.17 2.54
CA ALA A 21 -14.28 -9.59 2.45
C ALA A 21 -13.60 -10.42 1.36
N ASP A 22 -13.29 -9.83 0.21
CA ASP A 22 -12.57 -10.49 -0.91
C ASP A 22 -11.08 -10.09 -0.99
N GLY A 23 -10.56 -9.47 0.07
CA GLY A 23 -9.18 -9.04 0.15
C GLY A 23 -8.19 -10.16 0.49
N HIS A 24 -6.98 -9.76 0.89
CA HIS A 24 -5.95 -10.65 1.42
C HIS A 24 -5.77 -10.43 2.93
N PRO A 25 -5.17 -11.38 3.66
CA PRO A 25 -4.82 -11.17 5.07
C PRO A 25 -4.01 -9.89 5.27
N ARG A 26 -4.16 -9.26 6.44
CA ARG A 26 -3.40 -8.06 6.78
C ARG A 26 -1.90 -8.32 6.65
N VAL A 27 -1.24 -7.53 5.81
CA VAL A 27 0.23 -7.50 5.67
C VAL A 27 0.77 -6.13 5.97
N PHE A 28 2.03 -6.09 6.42
CA PHE A 28 2.73 -4.85 6.72
C PHE A 28 3.81 -4.63 5.66
N LEU A 29 3.72 -3.50 4.97
CA LEU A 29 4.67 -3.11 3.92
C LEU A 29 5.51 -1.92 4.40
N SER A 30 6.77 -1.90 3.99
CA SER A 30 7.71 -0.83 4.31
C SER A 30 7.88 0.09 3.10
N LEU A 31 7.74 1.39 3.32
CA LEU A 31 7.97 2.45 2.33
C LEU A 31 9.37 3.10 2.49
N ARG A 32 10.21 2.58 3.40
CA ARG A 32 11.56 3.13 3.66
C ARG A 32 12.43 3.20 2.41
N ALA A 33 12.28 2.24 1.50
CA ALA A 33 13.00 2.23 0.23
C ALA A 33 12.23 3.05 -0.81
N GLY A 34 12.62 4.32 -0.98
CA GLY A 34 12.09 5.17 -2.06
C GLY A 34 10.71 5.78 -1.81
N GLY A 35 10.18 5.72 -0.59
CA GLY A 35 8.95 6.40 -0.20
C GLY A 35 7.68 5.82 -0.84
N SER A 36 7.75 4.70 -1.55
CA SER A 36 6.57 4.02 -2.09
C SER A 36 6.76 2.51 -2.17
N THR A 37 5.66 1.77 -2.11
CA THR A 37 5.65 0.30 -2.22
C THR A 37 4.35 -0.16 -2.88
N VAL A 38 4.33 -1.37 -3.42
CA VAL A 38 3.14 -1.96 -4.05
C VAL A 38 2.75 -3.22 -3.29
N CYS A 39 1.47 -3.35 -2.94
CA CYS A 39 0.98 -4.58 -2.35
C CYS A 39 0.95 -5.69 -3.40
N PRO A 40 1.61 -6.85 -3.17
CA PRO A 40 1.68 -7.93 -4.15
C PRO A 40 0.34 -8.66 -4.36
N TYR A 41 -0.66 -8.38 -3.51
CA TYR A 41 -1.96 -9.05 -3.55
C TYR A 41 -3.03 -8.20 -4.23
N CYS A 42 -3.29 -6.99 -3.72
CA CYS A 42 -4.32 -6.10 -4.27
C CYS A 42 -3.79 -5.13 -5.34
N GLY A 43 -2.47 -5.08 -5.56
CA GLY A 43 -1.86 -4.21 -6.56
C GLY A 43 -1.90 -2.72 -6.23
N ARG A 44 -2.41 -2.33 -5.05
CA ARG A 44 -2.42 -0.94 -4.57
C ARG A 44 -1.00 -0.42 -4.38
N ARG A 45 -0.76 0.80 -4.84
CA ARG A 45 0.50 1.52 -4.61
C ARG A 45 0.35 2.41 -3.39
N PHE A 46 1.20 2.24 -2.40
CA PHE A 46 1.27 3.12 -1.24
C PHE A 46 2.41 4.10 -1.42
N VAL A 47 2.16 5.38 -1.17
CA VAL A 47 3.15 6.46 -1.29
C VAL A 47 3.18 7.25 0.01
N ARG A 48 4.38 7.48 0.54
CA ARG A 48 4.56 8.30 1.74
C ARG A 48 4.31 9.76 1.36
N ARG A 49 3.48 10.45 2.13
CA ARG A 49 3.27 11.88 1.95
C ARG A 49 4.60 12.64 2.13
N PRO A 50 4.88 13.64 1.28
CA PRO A 50 5.93 14.59 1.57
C PRO A 50 5.56 15.33 2.86
N ASP A 51 6.55 15.55 3.72
CA ASP A 51 6.41 16.38 4.93
C ASP A 51 6.24 17.85 4.55
#